data_AF-A0A7R7J8J9-F1
#
_entry.id   AF-A0A7R7J8J9-F1
#
_cell.length_a   1.000
_cell.length_b   1.000
_cell.length_c   1.000
_cell.angle_alpha   90.00
_cell.angle_beta   90.00
_cell.angle_gamma   90.00
#
_symmetry.space_group_name_H-M   'P 1'
#
loop_
_entity.id
_entity.type
_entity.pdbx_description
1 polymer ?
#
loop_
_entity_poly.entity_id
_entity_poly.type
_entity_poly.pdbx_seq_one_letter_code
_entity_poly.pdbx_strand_id
1 'polypeptide(L)'
;MKQQTLIALSALVFSSSVLANGGFEPNKKACVNVGKEITRVSSEMDTAKSGIQKSWLKRQLNALETKRNSCSTKGYEANSQEIAKL
;
A
#
# COMPACT_ATOMS: atom_id res chain seq x y z
N MET A 1 13.80 -40.41 15.05
CA MET A 1 12.73 -39.80 14.24
C MET A 1 13.02 -38.31 14.16
N LYS A 2 13.39 -37.80 12.99
CA LYS A 2 13.80 -36.38 12.78
C LYS A 2 12.54 -35.55 12.53
N GLN A 3 12.14 -34.74 13.51
CA GLN A 3 11.03 -33.81 13.37
C GLN A 3 11.55 -32.53 12.69
N GLN A 4 11.34 -32.43 11.38
CA GLN A 4 11.59 -31.21 10.61
C GLN A 4 10.38 -30.30 10.78
N THR A 5 10.40 -29.48 11.83
CA THR A 5 9.44 -28.40 12.03
C THR A 5 9.80 -27.27 11.05
N LEU A 6 9.31 -27.37 9.82
CA LEU A 6 9.36 -26.26 8.87
C LEU A 6 8.35 -25.20 9.31
N ILE A 7 8.77 -24.34 10.22
CA ILE A 7 8.08 -23.07 10.46
C ILE A 7 8.36 -22.21 9.23
N ALA A 8 7.46 -22.26 8.25
CA ALA A 8 7.41 -21.31 7.17
C ALA A 8 7.08 -19.94 7.78
N LEU A 9 8.11 -19.21 8.21
CA LEU A 9 8.00 -17.77 8.41
C LEU A 9 7.70 -17.17 7.04
N SER A 10 6.41 -17.01 6.73
CA SER A 10 5.96 -16.03 5.76
C SER A 10 6.36 -14.67 6.32
N ALA A 11 7.60 -14.26 6.05
CA ALA A 11 8.04 -12.91 6.20
C ALA A 11 7.13 -12.08 5.30
N LEU A 12 6.06 -11.55 5.89
CA LEU A 12 5.36 -10.40 5.37
C LEU A 12 6.44 -9.32 5.29
N VAL A 13 7.07 -9.22 4.12
CA VAL A 13 7.91 -8.10 3.74
C VAL A 13 6.98 -6.91 3.66
N PHE A 14 6.68 -6.36 4.83
CA PHE A 14 6.08 -5.06 4.99
C PHE A 14 7.13 -4.08 4.50
N SER A 15 7.11 -3.77 3.21
CA SER A 15 7.83 -2.66 2.64
C SER A 15 7.26 -1.37 3.23
N SER A 16 7.69 -1.03 4.45
CA SER A 16 7.48 0.28 5.04
C SER A 16 8.33 1.28 4.26
N SER A 17 7.79 1.77 3.15
CA SER A 17 8.38 2.89 2.43
C SER A 17 8.28 4.16 3.28
N VAL A 18 9.28 4.35 4.14
CA VAL A 18 9.90 5.60 4.59
C VAL A 18 8.95 6.81 4.67
N LEU A 19 8.43 7.06 5.88
CA LEU A 19 7.91 8.36 6.30
C LEU A 19 9.07 9.22 6.80
N ALA A 20 9.77 9.91 5.89
CA ALA A 20 10.55 11.13 6.14
C ALA A 20 11.29 11.53 4.84
N ASN A 21 10.88 12.61 4.19
CA ASN A 21 11.61 13.31 3.11
C ASN A 21 12.08 12.53 1.86
N GLY A 22 11.71 11.27 1.67
CA GLY A 22 11.90 10.56 0.40
C GLY A 22 10.95 11.09 -0.67
N GLY A 23 11.47 11.89 -1.59
CA GLY A 23 10.75 12.60 -2.66
C GLY A 23 9.84 11.69 -3.48
N PHE A 24 8.57 11.60 -3.08
CA PHE A 24 7.53 11.13 -3.98
C PHE A 24 7.37 12.19 -5.06
N GLU A 25 7.96 11.93 -6.23
CA GLU A 25 7.81 12.77 -7.41
C GLU A 25 6.60 12.27 -8.22
N PRO A 26 5.49 13.03 -8.26
CA PRO A 26 4.29 12.61 -8.95
C PRO A 26 4.54 12.50 -10.45
N ASN A 27 4.19 11.36 -11.01
CA ASN A 27 4.13 11.12 -12.45
C ASN A 27 3.01 10.11 -12.73
N LYS A 28 2.58 10.01 -13.99
CA LYS A 28 1.44 9.16 -14.37
C LYS A 28 1.55 7.72 -13.86
N LYS A 29 2.72 7.08 -14.02
CA LYS A 29 2.94 5.70 -13.57
C LYS A 29 2.92 5.57 -12.04
N ALA A 30 3.60 6.47 -11.34
CA ALA A 30 3.64 6.46 -9.88
C ALA A 30 2.24 6.65 -9.28
N CYS A 31 1.42 7.52 -9.86
CA CYS A 31 0.08 7.82 -9.38
C CYS A 31 -0.92 6.69 -9.63
N VAL A 32 -0.81 5.98 -10.76
CA VAL A 32 -1.57 4.73 -10.99
C VAL A 32 -1.19 3.66 -9.95
N ASN A 33 0.11 3.50 -9.66
CA ASN A 33 0.57 2.55 -8.64
C ASN A 33 0.08 2.92 -7.23
N VAL A 34 0.05 4.22 -6.89
CA VAL A 34 -0.54 4.69 -5.63
C VAL A 34 -2.03 4.30 -5.55
N GLY A 35 -2.79 4.46 -6.63
CA GLY A 35 -4.20 4.03 -6.68
C GLY A 35 -4.39 2.52 -6.52
N LYS A 36 -3.54 1.71 -7.14
CA LYS A 36 -3.53 0.25 -6.98
C LYS A 36 -3.24 -0.15 -5.53
N GLU A 37 -2.25 0.50 -4.92
CA GLU A 37 -1.85 0.21 -3.54
C GLU A 37 -2.93 0.60 -2.53
N ILE A 38 -3.63 1.73 -2.75
CA ILE A 38 -4.79 2.11 -1.95
C ILE A 38 -5.87 1.02 -2.00
N THR A 39 -6.15 0.50 -3.19
CA THR A 39 -7.15 -0.55 -3.38
C THR A 39 -6.74 -1.82 -2.63
N ARG A 40 -5.46 -2.23 -2.75
CA ARG A 40 -4.90 -3.37 -2.02
C ARG A 40 -4.99 -3.21 -0.50
N VAL A 41 -4.47 -2.09 0.03
CA VAL A 41 -4.45 -1.82 1.47
C VAL A 41 -5.85 -1.71 2.05
N SER A 42 -6.80 -1.13 1.31
CA SER A 42 -8.20 -1.06 1.73
C SER A 42 -8.82 -2.46 1.84
N SER A 43 -8.60 -3.32 0.83
CA SER A 43 -9.07 -4.71 0.88
C SER A 43 -8.43 -5.52 2.01
N GLU A 44 -7.14 -5.33 2.29
CA GLU A 44 -6.47 -5.95 3.44
C GLU A 44 -7.04 -5.44 4.77
N MET A 45 -7.45 -4.19 4.84
CA MET A 45 -8.05 -3.60 6.04
C MET A 45 -9.45 -4.17 6.31
N ASP A 46 -10.25 -4.38 5.25
CA ASP A 46 -11.58 -4.98 5.34
C ASP A 46 -11.54 -6.43 5.84
N THR A 47 -10.50 -7.17 5.44
CA THR A 47 -10.32 -8.57 5.82
C THR A 47 -9.54 -8.76 7.13
N ALA A 48 -8.85 -7.73 7.62
CA ALA A 48 -8.09 -7.80 8.86
C ALA A 48 -9.00 -8.05 10.07
N LYS A 49 -8.62 -9.01 10.92
CA LYS A 49 -9.32 -9.31 12.18
C LYS A 49 -8.65 -8.67 13.40
N SER A 50 -7.35 -8.39 13.32
CA SER A 50 -6.57 -7.80 14.41
C SER A 50 -6.68 -6.27 14.43
N GLY A 51 -6.97 -5.70 15.61
CA GLY A 51 -7.01 -4.24 15.79
C GLY A 51 -5.65 -3.57 15.55
N ILE A 52 -4.55 -4.26 15.88
CA ILE A 52 -3.19 -3.76 15.64
C ILE A 52 -2.91 -3.69 14.12
N GLN A 53 -3.28 -4.74 13.40
CA GLN A 53 -3.14 -4.79 11.93
C GLN A 53 -3.99 -3.70 11.26
N LYS A 54 -5.24 -3.52 11.70
CA LYS A 54 -6.11 -2.42 11.22
C LYS A 54 -5.49 -1.04 11.47
N SER A 55 -4.94 -0.81 12.67
CA SER A 55 -4.29 0.46 13.02
C SER A 55 -3.09 0.75 12.11
N TRP A 56 -2.29 -0.28 11.81
CA TRP A 56 -1.16 -0.16 10.90
C TRP A 56 -1.59 0.09 9.45
N LEU A 57 -2.57 -0.67 8.94
CA LEU A 57 -3.12 -0.50 7.58
C LEU A 57 -3.74 0.90 7.41
N LYS A 58 -4.43 1.41 8.44
CA LYS A 58 -4.96 2.78 8.43
C LYS A 58 -3.85 3.84 8.30
N ARG A 59 -2.71 3.66 8.98
CA ARG A 59 -1.56 4.56 8.84
C ARG A 59 -0.97 4.49 7.42
N GLN A 60 -0.90 3.29 6.83
CA GLN A 60 -0.47 3.14 5.44
C GLN A 60 -1.41 3.84 4.47
N LEU A 61 -2.72 3.64 4.64
CA LEU A 61 -3.74 4.24 3.79
C LEU A 61 -3.64 5.78 3.81
N ASN A 62 -3.50 6.38 4.99
CA ASN A 62 -3.31 7.82 5.13
C ASN A 62 -2.05 8.35 4.41
N ALA A 63 -0.95 7.58 4.44
CA ALA A 63 0.28 7.95 3.74
C ALA A 63 0.11 7.87 2.21
N LEU A 64 -0.60 6.86 1.72
CA LEU A 64 -0.92 6.72 0.30
C LEU A 64 -1.90 7.79 -0.18
N GLU A 65 -2.84 8.20 0.67
CA GLU A 65 -3.76 9.31 0.42
C GLU A 65 -3.02 10.63 0.24
N THR A 66 -2.00 10.88 1.07
CA THR A 66 -1.14 12.05 0.89
C THR A 66 -0.45 12.03 -0.48
N LYS A 67 0.05 10.86 -0.93
CA LYS A 67 0.65 10.71 -2.27
C LYS A 67 -0.38 10.92 -3.39
N ARG A 68 -1.60 10.39 -3.24
CA ARG A 68 -2.72 10.57 -4.18
C ARG A 68 -3.08 12.06 -4.32
N ASN A 69 -3.09 12.80 -3.21
CA ASN A 69 -3.34 14.24 -3.24
C ASN A 69 -2.25 14.98 -4.03
N SER A 70 -0.97 14.62 -3.83
CA SER A 70 0.13 15.17 -4.64
C SER A 70 -0.01 14.85 -6.13
N CYS A 71 -0.56 13.69 -6.49
CA CYS A 71 -0.88 13.34 -7.87
C CYS A 71 -1.96 14.24 -8.46
N SER A 72 -3.06 14.45 -7.73
CA SER A 72 -4.17 15.31 -8.18
C SER A 72 -3.72 16.77 -8.37
N THR A 73 -3.00 17.33 -7.40
CA THR A 73 -2.44 18.68 -7.48
C THR A 73 -1.49 18.86 -8.69
N LYS A 74 -0.86 17.80 -9.17
CA LYS A 74 0.06 17.82 -10.33
C LYS A 74 -0.60 17.35 -11.64
N GLY A 75 -1.89 17.05 -11.65
CA GLY A 75 -2.63 16.64 -12.85
C GLY A 75 -2.42 15.17 -13.27
N TYR A 76 -1.94 14.32 -12.37
CA TYR A 76 -1.71 12.88 -12.61
C TYR A 76 -2.79 12.00 -11.98
N GLU A 77 -4.05 12.44 -11.93
CA GLU A 77 -5.14 11.60 -11.43
C GLU A 77 -5.22 10.31 -12.23
N ALA A 78 -5.12 9.19 -11.51
CA ALA A 78 -5.27 7.87 -12.10
C ALA A 78 -6.76 7.58 -12.33
N ASN A 79 -7.12 7.17 -13.54
CA ASN A 79 -8.47 6.71 -13.83
C ASN A 79 -8.70 5.32 -13.20
N SER A 80 -9.92 5.05 -12.75
CA SER A 80 -10.35 3.73 -12.24
C SER A 80 -10.02 2.57 -13.20
N GLN A 81 -10.07 2.79 -14.52
CA GLN A 81 -9.69 1.80 -15.53
C GLN A 81 -8.18 1.44 -15.50
N GLU A 82 -7.30 2.39 -15.17
CA GLU A 82 -5.85 2.16 -15.08
C GLU A 82 -5.50 1.45 -13.76
N ILE A 83 -6.27 1.72 -12.70
CA ILE A 83 -6.14 1.06 -11.40
C ILE A 83 -6.59 -0.40 -11.48
N ALA A 84 -7.68 -0.68 -12.21
CA ALA A 84 -8.26 -2.02 -12.35
C ALA A 84 -7.45 -2.98 -13.25
N LYS A 85 -6.55 -2.47 -14.09
CA LYS A 85 -5.66 -3.29 -14.94
C LYS A 85 -4.47 -3.76 -14.11
N LEU A 86 -4.57 -4.93 -13.49
CA LEU A 86 -3.44 -5.62 -12.84
C LEU A 86 -2.56 -6.31 -13.88
#